data_AF-A0A8H3E943-F1
#
_entry.id   AF-A0A8H3E943-F1
#
_cell.length_a   1.000
_cell.length_b   1.000
_cell.length_c   1.000
_cell.angle_alpha   90.00
_cell.angle_beta   90.00
_cell.angle_gamma   90.00
#
_symmetry.space_group_name_H-M   'P 1'
#
loop_
_entity.id
_entity.type
_entity.pdbx_description
1 polymer ?
#
loop_
_entity_poly.entity_id
_entity_poly.type
_entity_poly.pdbx_seq_one_letter_code
_entity_poly.pdbx_strand_id
1 'polypeptide(L)'
;MGLKPYDTFEDWNSDPEIATAAMRLYKHPDNIELYVGLQAEEAKPVVPGAGLCPGYTISRAILSDAICLTRGDRYLTTDWTTNNLTCWGFDDATRDTNNPSFGGMLGKLFHRTLPGQFPENSIYLWFPLMTPEAMKTNFTKLGIQGDYDFSRPTGAQPVQDITTRPAVVDAVMETTCIHTPYGRKVQDLFGKEPGFFLALNDEQDQSFKTI
;
A
#
# COMPACT_ATOMS: atom_id res chain seq x y z
N MET A 1 27.64 14.79 5.12
CA MET A 1 26.33 15.24 4.57
C MET A 1 26.44 15.86 3.19
N GLY A 2 27.47 16.64 2.87
CA GLY A 2 27.67 17.18 1.51
C GLY A 2 26.60 18.18 1.06
N LEU A 3 25.86 18.75 2.01
CA LEU A 3 24.89 19.82 1.76
C LEU A 3 25.61 21.17 1.82
N LYS A 4 25.08 22.18 1.15
CA LYS A 4 25.56 23.57 1.25
C LYS A 4 25.27 24.07 2.68
N PRO A 5 26.28 24.56 3.43
CA PRO A 5 26.03 25.30 4.66
C PRO A 5 25.16 26.53 4.39
N TYR A 6 24.38 26.95 5.39
CA TYR A 6 23.54 28.14 5.28
C TYR A 6 24.36 29.39 5.59
N ASP A 7 24.35 30.37 4.69
CA ASP A 7 25.07 31.64 4.87
C ASP A 7 24.21 32.67 5.63
N THR A 8 22.88 32.53 5.55
CA THR A 8 21.88 33.43 6.15
C THR A 8 20.75 32.62 6.80
N PHE A 9 19.93 33.27 7.64
CA PHE A 9 18.77 32.60 8.25
C PHE A 9 17.64 32.39 7.22
N GLU A 10 17.56 33.26 6.22
CA GLU A 10 16.62 33.19 5.10
C GLU A 10 16.95 32.04 4.13
N ASP A 11 18.23 31.68 3.99
CA ASP A 11 18.64 30.49 3.24
C ASP A 11 18.20 29.19 3.95
N TRP A 12 18.11 29.21 5.30
CA TRP A 12 17.66 28.08 6.11
C TRP A 12 16.14 27.95 6.16
N ASN A 13 15.43 29.07 6.28
CA ASN A 13 13.98 29.13 6.21
C ASN A 13 13.49 30.43 5.55
N SER A 14 12.72 30.34 4.47
CA SER A 14 12.23 31.49 3.73
C SER A 14 11.13 32.30 4.45
N ASP A 15 10.54 31.75 5.52
CA ASP A 15 9.56 32.44 6.35
C ASP A 15 10.24 33.53 7.20
N PRO A 16 9.92 34.82 6.98
CA PRO A 16 10.56 35.92 7.69
C PRO A 16 10.29 35.88 9.20
N GLU A 17 9.18 35.30 9.67
CA GLU A 17 8.90 35.18 11.11
C GLU A 17 9.90 34.22 11.76
N ILE A 18 10.14 33.06 11.14
CA ILE A 18 11.06 32.03 11.62
C ILE A 18 12.51 32.52 11.51
N ALA A 19 12.91 33.03 10.35
CA ALA A 19 14.26 33.53 10.11
C ALA A 19 14.62 34.69 11.06
N THR A 20 13.70 35.65 11.25
CA THR A 20 13.92 36.79 12.16
C THR A 20 14.01 36.34 13.62
N ALA A 21 13.18 35.40 14.05
CA ALA A 21 13.23 34.86 15.41
C ALA A 21 14.58 34.17 15.67
N ALA A 22 15.03 33.31 14.74
CA ALA A 22 16.32 32.64 14.82
C ALA A 22 17.49 33.63 14.81
N MET A 23 17.45 34.65 13.93
CA MET A 23 18.45 35.71 13.90
C MET A 23 18.59 36.45 15.25
N ARG A 24 17.45 36.75 15.89
CA ARG A 24 17.44 37.42 17.20
C ARG A 24 18.08 36.57 18.30
N LEU A 25 17.88 35.26 18.27
CA LEU A 25 18.38 34.32 19.27
C LEU A 25 19.85 33.93 19.03
N TYR A 26 20.15 33.45 17.82
CA TYR A 26 21.41 32.76 17.51
C TYR A 26 22.49 33.67 16.93
N LYS A 27 22.13 34.84 16.38
CA LYS A 27 23.00 35.84 15.74
C LYS A 27 23.70 35.38 14.46
N HIS A 28 24.05 34.11 14.34
CA HIS A 28 24.65 33.47 13.18
C HIS A 28 24.04 32.06 12.96
N PRO A 29 23.80 31.62 11.70
CA PRO A 29 23.22 30.31 11.43
C PRO A 29 23.98 29.12 12.05
N ASP A 30 25.31 29.19 12.11
CA ASP A 30 26.15 28.13 12.74
C ASP A 30 25.89 27.92 14.24
N ASN A 31 25.25 28.88 14.91
CA ASN A 31 24.92 28.77 16.33
C ASN A 31 23.58 28.07 16.58
N ILE A 32 22.83 27.71 15.53
CA ILE A 32 21.57 26.97 15.65
C ILE A 32 21.88 25.55 16.15
N GLU A 33 21.25 25.12 17.24
CA GLU A 33 21.40 23.75 17.70
C GLU A 33 20.76 22.78 16.71
N LEU A 34 21.35 21.59 16.58
CA LEU A 34 20.91 20.58 15.63
C LEU A 34 19.40 20.32 15.67
N TYR A 35 18.80 20.17 16.86
CA TYR A 35 17.37 19.90 16.96
C TYR A 35 16.50 21.03 16.38
N VAL A 36 16.81 22.28 16.72
CA VAL A 36 16.08 23.45 16.20
C VAL A 36 16.29 23.58 14.70
N GLY A 37 17.56 23.43 14.27
CA GLY A 37 17.95 23.44 12.87
C GLY A 37 17.15 22.44 12.05
N LEU A 38 16.95 21.21 12.54
CA LEU A 38 16.20 20.16 11.86
C LEU A 38 14.68 20.42 11.85
N GLN A 39 14.11 20.90 12.96
CA GLN A 39 12.65 21.09 13.08
C GLN A 39 12.13 22.28 12.27
N ALA A 40 12.94 23.33 12.14
CA ALA A 40 12.56 24.57 11.48
C ALA A 40 13.30 24.80 10.15
N GLU A 41 14.07 23.84 9.65
CA GLU A 41 14.56 23.84 8.26
C GLU A 41 13.39 23.88 7.29
N GLU A 42 13.50 24.68 6.24
CA GLU A 42 12.48 24.73 5.19
C GLU A 42 12.24 23.34 4.58
N ALA A 43 10.97 22.92 4.61
CA ALA A 43 10.54 21.69 3.99
C ALA A 43 10.69 21.75 2.46
N LYS A 44 11.10 20.64 1.85
CA LYS A 44 11.11 20.54 0.39
C LYS A 44 9.73 20.84 -0.20
N PRO A 45 9.65 21.50 -1.37
CA PRO A 45 8.37 21.76 -2.00
C PRO A 45 7.70 20.46 -2.42
N VAL A 46 6.37 20.41 -2.27
CA VAL A 46 5.56 19.30 -2.77
C VAL A 46 5.47 19.40 -4.28
N VAL A 47 6.21 18.53 -4.97
CA VAL A 47 6.23 18.43 -6.44
C VAL A 47 5.74 17.04 -6.89
N PRO A 48 5.28 16.87 -8.14
CA PRO A 48 4.92 15.56 -8.66
C PRO A 48 6.05 14.54 -8.46
N GLY A 49 5.75 13.38 -7.87
CA GLY A 49 6.73 12.35 -7.53
C GLY A 49 7.43 12.54 -6.17
N ALA A 50 7.17 13.63 -5.45
CA ALA A 50 7.64 13.80 -4.08
C ALA A 50 6.83 12.91 -3.12
N GLY A 51 7.48 11.90 -2.54
CA GLY A 51 6.87 11.02 -1.53
C GLY A 51 6.98 11.55 -0.11
N LEU A 52 8.17 12.03 0.28
CA LEU A 52 8.46 12.60 1.59
C LEU A 52 9.08 13.99 1.39
N CYS A 53 8.54 15.00 2.07
CA CYS A 53 8.98 16.40 1.95
C CYS A 53 9.47 16.98 3.30
N PRO A 54 10.53 16.44 3.94
CA PRO A 54 11.13 17.08 5.09
C PRO A 54 12.17 18.12 4.64
N GLY A 55 12.83 18.77 5.59
CA GLY A 55 14.04 19.55 5.33
C GLY A 55 15.13 18.75 4.58
N TYR A 56 16.06 19.44 3.94
CA TYR A 56 17.13 18.82 3.15
C TYR A 56 18.07 18.00 4.02
N THR A 57 18.36 18.46 5.25
CA THR A 57 19.22 17.78 6.20
C THR A 57 18.60 16.48 6.67
N ILE A 58 17.33 16.52 7.13
CA ILE A 58 16.57 15.31 7.50
C ILE A 58 16.47 14.35 6.31
N SER A 59 16.08 14.85 5.14
CA SER A 59 15.96 14.03 3.93
C SER A 59 17.24 13.26 3.62
N ARG A 60 18.39 13.96 3.66
CA ARG A 60 19.68 13.37 3.30
C ARG A 60 20.13 12.37 4.35
N ALA A 61 19.84 12.63 5.63
CA ALA A 61 20.15 11.72 6.72
C ALA A 61 19.36 10.42 6.58
N ILE A 62 18.03 10.51 6.40
CA ILE A 62 17.16 9.35 6.18
C ILE A 62 17.62 8.53 4.98
N LEU A 63 17.91 9.17 3.84
CA LEU A 63 18.34 8.47 2.64
C LEU A 63 19.71 7.80 2.81
N SER A 64 20.67 8.49 3.43
CA SER A 64 21.99 7.93 3.70
C SER A 64 21.89 6.72 4.62
N ASP A 65 21.08 6.82 5.68
CA ASP A 65 20.90 5.75 6.65
C ASP A 65 20.17 4.55 6.04
N ALA A 66 19.11 4.78 5.25
CA ALA A 66 18.42 3.72 4.53
C ALA A 66 19.35 2.94 3.58
N ILE A 67 20.27 3.63 2.90
CA ILE A 67 21.30 2.99 2.06
C ILE A 67 22.26 2.17 2.92
N CYS A 68 22.73 2.72 4.04
CA CYS A 68 23.61 2.01 4.96
C CYS A 68 22.95 0.76 5.56
N LEU A 69 21.70 0.85 6.01
CA LEU A 69 20.93 -0.27 6.56
C LEU A 69 20.73 -1.38 5.53
N THR A 70 20.35 -1.02 4.30
CA THR A 70 20.10 -2.01 3.25
C THR A 70 21.37 -2.64 2.70
N ARG A 71 22.41 -1.84 2.43
CA ARG A 71 23.67 -2.35 1.84
C ARG A 71 24.62 -2.94 2.87
N GLY A 72 24.48 -2.57 4.14
CA GLY A 72 25.29 -3.06 5.25
C GLY A 72 24.75 -4.35 5.86
N ASP A 73 23.49 -4.71 5.61
CA ASP A 73 22.90 -5.95 6.10
C ASP A 73 23.23 -7.12 5.15
N ARG A 74 23.91 -8.14 5.68
CA ARG A 74 24.20 -9.38 4.95
C ARG A 74 22.92 -10.06 4.46
N TYR A 75 21.83 -10.02 5.23
CA TYR A 75 20.58 -10.69 4.90
C TYR A 75 19.86 -10.03 3.72
N LEU A 76 20.12 -8.75 3.45
CA LEU A 76 19.58 -8.01 2.31
C LEU A 76 20.55 -7.95 1.13
N THR A 77 21.75 -8.52 1.26
CA THR A 77 22.81 -8.49 0.25
C THR A 77 23.36 -9.89 -0.03
N THR A 78 24.47 -10.28 0.58
CA THR A 78 25.21 -11.51 0.25
C THR A 78 24.46 -12.79 0.60
N ASP A 79 23.64 -12.75 1.65
CA ASP A 79 22.88 -13.91 2.12
C ASP A 79 21.46 -13.96 1.56
N TRP A 80 21.06 -12.96 0.76
CA TRP A 80 19.79 -12.96 0.03
C TRP A 80 19.85 -13.97 -1.13
N THR A 81 19.72 -15.25 -0.81
CA THR A 81 19.82 -16.36 -1.75
C THR A 81 18.75 -17.43 -1.47
N THR A 82 18.40 -18.20 -2.48
CA THR A 82 17.47 -19.34 -2.33
C THR A 82 17.99 -20.43 -1.41
N ASN A 83 19.31 -20.55 -1.21
CA ASN A 83 19.89 -21.51 -0.26
C ASN A 83 19.54 -21.13 1.19
N ASN A 84 19.60 -19.84 1.53
CA ASN A 84 19.34 -19.37 2.90
C ASN A 84 17.84 -19.12 3.16
N LEU A 85 17.08 -18.67 2.16
CA LEU A 85 15.66 -18.33 2.29
C LEU A 85 14.70 -19.43 1.80
N THR A 86 15.21 -20.53 1.24
CA THR A 86 14.48 -21.46 0.36
C THR A 86 14.02 -20.79 -0.95
N CYS A 87 13.71 -21.58 -1.97
CA CYS A 87 13.14 -21.04 -3.22
C CYS A 87 11.82 -20.29 -2.96
N TRP A 88 10.96 -20.84 -2.08
CA TRP A 88 9.69 -20.22 -1.75
C TRP A 88 9.87 -18.91 -0.99
N GLY A 89 10.73 -18.87 0.04
CA GLY A 89 10.93 -17.65 0.84
C GLY A 89 11.63 -16.54 0.06
N PHE A 90 12.56 -16.89 -0.83
CA PHE A 90 13.19 -15.93 -1.74
C PHE A 90 12.15 -15.29 -2.68
N ASP A 91 11.31 -16.11 -3.32
CA ASP A 91 10.23 -15.62 -4.17
C ASP A 91 9.20 -14.80 -3.36
N ASP A 92 8.87 -15.26 -2.15
CA ASP A 92 7.88 -14.59 -1.29
C ASP A 92 8.33 -13.18 -0.87
N ALA A 93 9.62 -13.02 -0.57
CA ALA A 93 10.20 -11.76 -0.11
C ALA A 93 10.66 -10.85 -1.26
N THR A 94 10.72 -11.38 -2.49
CA THR A 94 11.09 -10.60 -3.68
C THR A 94 9.93 -9.70 -4.11
N ARG A 95 10.27 -8.48 -4.52
CA ARG A 95 9.29 -7.48 -4.94
C ARG A 95 8.67 -7.85 -6.29
N ASP A 96 7.35 -8.06 -6.31
CA ASP A 96 6.58 -8.27 -7.54
C ASP A 96 5.99 -6.96 -8.08
N THR A 97 6.57 -6.44 -9.17
CA THR A 97 6.10 -5.21 -9.82
C THR A 97 4.74 -5.34 -10.50
N ASN A 98 4.28 -6.56 -10.80
CA ASN A 98 3.03 -6.79 -11.51
C ASN A 98 1.83 -6.84 -10.56
N ASN A 99 2.07 -6.77 -9.24
CA ASN A 99 0.98 -6.71 -8.29
C ASN A 99 0.19 -5.38 -8.40
N PRO A 100 -1.07 -5.33 -7.92
CA PRO A 100 -1.91 -4.13 -8.01
C PRO A 100 -1.41 -2.90 -7.21
N SER A 101 -0.31 -3.03 -6.46
CA SER A 101 0.36 -1.92 -5.77
C SER A 101 1.71 -1.54 -6.37
N PHE A 102 2.02 -1.97 -7.60
CA PHE A 102 3.26 -1.68 -8.32
C PHE A 102 4.54 -2.11 -7.57
N GLY A 103 4.46 -3.21 -6.81
CA GLY A 103 5.54 -3.70 -5.96
C GLY A 103 5.41 -3.38 -4.47
N GLY A 104 4.27 -2.84 -4.03
CA GLY A 104 3.95 -2.78 -2.61
C GLY A 104 3.79 -4.19 -2.01
N MET A 105 4.26 -4.39 -0.77
CA MET A 105 4.22 -5.70 -0.10
C MET A 105 3.10 -5.81 0.95
N LEU A 106 2.52 -4.67 1.38
CA LEU A 106 1.49 -4.66 2.42
C LEU A 106 0.19 -5.35 2.00
N GLY A 107 -0.22 -5.20 0.73
CA GLY A 107 -1.41 -5.89 0.21
C GLY A 107 -1.27 -7.41 0.29
N LYS A 108 -0.09 -7.94 -0.04
CA LYS A 108 0.24 -9.36 0.12
C LYS A 108 0.17 -9.81 1.59
N LEU A 109 0.71 -9.01 2.51
CA LEU A 109 0.63 -9.29 3.94
C LEU A 109 -0.83 -9.37 4.42
N PHE A 110 -1.63 -8.36 4.09
CA PHE A 110 -3.04 -8.30 4.49
C PHE A 110 -3.88 -9.42 3.88
N HIS A 111 -3.66 -9.75 2.61
CA HIS A 111 -4.33 -10.91 2.01
C HIS A 111 -4.06 -12.21 2.75
N ARG A 112 -2.82 -12.39 3.25
CA ARG A 112 -2.42 -13.60 4.00
C ARG A 112 -2.97 -13.61 5.42
N THR A 113 -2.96 -12.47 6.11
CA THR A 113 -3.31 -12.40 7.53
C THR A 113 -4.79 -12.10 7.79
N LEU A 114 -5.50 -11.53 6.81
CA LEU A 114 -6.89 -11.09 6.91
C LEU A 114 -7.70 -11.60 5.70
N PRO A 115 -7.80 -12.93 5.51
CA PRO A 115 -8.50 -13.51 4.37
C PRO A 115 -9.98 -13.09 4.36
N GLY A 116 -10.48 -12.75 3.17
CA GLY A 116 -11.88 -12.36 2.96
C GLY A 116 -12.27 -10.97 3.48
N GLN A 117 -11.39 -10.25 4.19
CA GLN A 117 -11.72 -8.93 4.74
C GLN A 117 -11.74 -7.82 3.70
N PHE A 118 -11.05 -8.00 2.57
CA PHE A 118 -10.91 -7.02 1.51
C PHE A 118 -11.27 -7.64 0.15
N PRO A 119 -12.00 -6.91 -0.71
CA PRO A 119 -12.06 -7.22 -2.13
C PRO A 119 -10.65 -7.22 -2.74
N GLU A 120 -10.41 -8.10 -3.71
CA GLU A 120 -9.09 -8.24 -4.33
C GLU A 120 -8.58 -6.98 -5.02
N ASN A 121 -9.45 -6.13 -5.56
CA ASN A 121 -9.09 -4.87 -6.21
C ASN A 121 -9.26 -3.65 -5.30
N SER A 122 -9.35 -3.85 -3.97
CA SER A 122 -9.59 -2.76 -3.02
C SER A 122 -8.37 -1.84 -2.87
N ILE A 123 -8.60 -0.53 -2.88
CA ILE A 123 -7.57 0.46 -2.57
C ILE A 123 -7.10 0.37 -1.12
N TYR A 124 -7.99 0.01 -0.19
CA TYR A 124 -7.65 -0.16 1.23
C TYR A 124 -6.66 -1.31 1.46
N LEU A 125 -6.66 -2.30 0.56
CA LEU A 125 -5.77 -3.43 0.61
C LEU A 125 -4.39 -3.09 0.01
N TRP A 126 -4.37 -2.53 -1.20
CA TRP A 126 -3.13 -2.32 -1.95
C TRP A 126 -2.39 -1.02 -1.59
N PHE A 127 -3.12 -0.01 -1.09
CA PHE A 127 -2.57 1.30 -0.70
C PHE A 127 -3.03 1.73 0.70
N PRO A 128 -2.77 0.94 1.75
CA PRO A 128 -3.35 1.15 3.08
C PRO A 128 -2.83 2.38 3.82
N LEU A 129 -1.72 2.96 3.36
CA LEU A 129 -1.12 4.17 3.92
C LEU A 129 -1.56 5.44 3.16
N MET A 130 -2.55 5.32 2.26
CA MET A 130 -3.12 6.41 1.49
C MET A 130 -4.63 6.46 1.66
N THR A 131 -5.21 7.66 1.53
CA THR A 131 -6.66 7.84 1.53
C THR A 131 -7.25 7.50 0.16
N PRO A 132 -8.43 6.85 0.07
CA PRO A 132 -9.09 6.55 -1.20
C PRO A 132 -9.33 7.78 -2.08
N GLU A 133 -9.60 8.95 -1.49
CA GLU A 133 -9.83 10.20 -2.20
C GLU A 133 -8.58 10.64 -2.98
N ALA A 134 -7.43 10.66 -2.30
CA ALA A 134 -6.15 10.96 -2.94
C ALA A 134 -5.79 9.93 -4.02
N MET A 135 -6.01 8.65 -3.74
CA MET A 135 -5.75 7.57 -4.70
C MET A 135 -6.65 7.70 -5.93
N LYS A 136 -7.92 8.07 -5.75
CA LYS A 136 -8.86 8.31 -6.86
C LYS A 136 -8.33 9.40 -7.78
N THR A 137 -7.93 10.55 -7.24
CA THR A 137 -7.32 11.62 -8.03
C THR A 137 -6.10 11.15 -8.83
N ASN A 138 -5.22 10.36 -8.22
CA ASN A 138 -4.03 9.84 -8.90
C ASN A 138 -4.40 8.81 -9.98
N PHE A 139 -5.35 7.92 -9.70
CA PHE A 139 -5.71 6.82 -10.60
C PHE A 139 -6.57 7.30 -11.78
N THR A 140 -7.36 8.36 -11.60
CA THR A 140 -8.01 9.06 -12.72
C THR A 140 -6.96 9.62 -13.69
N LYS A 141 -5.88 10.24 -13.18
CA LYS A 141 -4.79 10.77 -14.02
C LYS A 141 -4.04 9.66 -14.77
N LEU A 142 -3.88 8.51 -14.13
CA LEU A 142 -3.23 7.33 -14.73
C LEU A 142 -4.16 6.55 -15.69
N GLY A 143 -5.47 6.81 -15.68
CA GLY A 143 -6.45 6.11 -16.52
C GLY A 143 -6.82 4.70 -16.06
N ILE A 144 -6.44 4.31 -14.84
CA ILE A 144 -6.64 2.95 -14.28
C ILE A 144 -7.67 2.90 -13.16
N GLN A 145 -8.40 4.00 -12.93
CA GLN A 145 -9.38 4.07 -11.84
C GLN A 145 -10.45 2.96 -11.94
N GLY A 146 -10.83 2.55 -13.15
CA GLY A 146 -11.85 1.50 -13.37
C GLY A 146 -11.44 0.13 -12.84
N ASP A 147 -10.14 -0.11 -12.64
CA ASP A 147 -9.61 -1.42 -12.24
C ASP A 147 -9.72 -1.64 -10.72
N TYR A 148 -10.01 -0.58 -9.95
CA TYR A 148 -9.96 -0.59 -8.48
C TYR A 148 -11.27 -0.21 -7.82
N ASP A 149 -11.54 -0.81 -6.67
CA ASP A 149 -12.64 -0.42 -5.78
C ASP A 149 -12.14 0.56 -4.69
N PHE A 150 -12.81 1.72 -4.63
CA PHE A 150 -12.56 2.79 -3.67
C PHE A 150 -13.52 2.74 -2.48
N SER A 151 -14.50 1.84 -2.48
CA SER A 151 -15.43 1.65 -1.39
C SER A 151 -14.72 1.12 -0.15
N ARG A 152 -15.24 1.48 1.04
CA ARG A 152 -14.72 0.96 2.30
C ARG A 152 -15.10 -0.52 2.40
N PRO A 153 -14.14 -1.43 2.69
CA PRO A 153 -14.44 -2.84 2.88
C PRO A 153 -15.47 -3.06 3.99
N THR A 154 -16.42 -3.95 3.74
CA THR A 154 -17.47 -4.32 4.70
C THR A 154 -17.07 -5.50 5.59
N GLY A 155 -15.87 -6.06 5.38
CA GLY A 155 -15.32 -7.19 6.12
C GLY A 155 -15.65 -8.54 5.49
N ALA A 156 -15.19 -9.62 6.14
CA ALA A 156 -15.47 -10.96 5.67
C ALA A 156 -16.96 -11.32 5.81
N GLN A 157 -17.47 -12.03 4.81
CA GLN A 157 -18.81 -12.61 4.88
C GLN A 157 -18.85 -13.61 6.06
N PRO A 158 -19.94 -13.61 6.84
CA PRO A 158 -20.09 -14.56 7.94
C PRO A 158 -20.07 -15.99 7.41
N VAL A 159 -19.25 -16.85 8.02
CA VAL A 159 -19.27 -18.28 7.74
C VAL A 159 -20.45 -18.88 8.50
N GLN A 160 -21.37 -19.53 7.79
CA GLN A 160 -22.48 -20.24 8.40
C GLN A 160 -22.16 -21.74 8.51
N ASP A 161 -22.07 -22.24 9.76
CA ASP A 161 -21.83 -23.65 10.02
C ASP A 161 -23.10 -24.49 9.81
N ILE A 162 -23.03 -25.49 8.93
CA ILE A 162 -24.12 -26.45 8.70
C ILE A 162 -23.77 -27.76 9.40
N THR A 163 -24.48 -28.08 10.49
CA THR A 163 -24.15 -29.22 11.36
C THR A 163 -25.06 -30.43 11.20
N THR A 164 -26.20 -30.30 10.53
CA THR A 164 -27.19 -31.38 10.41
C THR A 164 -27.16 -32.03 9.03
N ARG A 165 -27.26 -33.36 8.97
CA ARG A 165 -27.28 -34.11 7.71
C ARG A 165 -28.37 -33.64 6.73
N PRO A 166 -29.62 -33.39 7.14
CA PRO A 166 -30.64 -32.87 6.22
C PRO A 166 -30.26 -31.52 5.63
N ALA A 167 -29.77 -30.58 6.45
CA ALA A 167 -29.36 -29.26 5.97
C ALA A 167 -28.14 -29.32 5.02
N VAL A 168 -27.19 -30.24 5.24
CA VAL A 168 -26.08 -30.47 4.30
C VAL A 168 -26.58 -30.98 2.96
N VAL A 169 -27.49 -31.96 2.96
CA VAL A 169 -28.09 -32.49 1.71
C VAL A 169 -28.86 -31.39 0.99
N ASP A 170 -29.64 -30.59 1.72
CA ASP A 170 -30.42 -29.49 1.16
C ASP A 170 -29.54 -28.35 0.61
N ALA A 171 -28.36 -28.09 1.19
CA ALA A 171 -27.44 -27.08 0.71
C ALA A 171 -26.63 -27.55 -0.51
N VAL A 172 -26.19 -28.82 -0.50
CA VAL A 172 -25.39 -29.38 -1.61
C VAL A 172 -26.25 -29.65 -2.84
N MET A 173 -27.51 -30.04 -2.66
CA MET A 173 -28.43 -30.31 -3.78
C MET A 173 -29.04 -29.03 -4.37
N GLU A 174 -28.97 -27.90 -3.65
CA GLU A 174 -29.40 -26.60 -4.15
C GLU A 174 -28.28 -25.94 -4.97
N THR A 175 -28.15 -26.34 -6.23
CA THR A 175 -27.09 -25.85 -7.14
C THR A 175 -27.20 -24.36 -7.46
N THR A 176 -28.34 -23.73 -7.18
CA THR A 176 -28.55 -22.28 -7.41
C THR A 176 -27.79 -21.42 -6.41
N CYS A 177 -27.56 -21.91 -5.18
CA CYS A 177 -26.90 -21.16 -4.10
C CYS A 177 -25.38 -21.43 -4.01
N ILE A 178 -24.81 -22.27 -4.89
CA ILE A 178 -23.37 -22.61 -4.89
C ILE A 178 -22.65 -21.72 -5.88
N HIS A 179 -22.10 -20.61 -5.39
CA HIS A 179 -21.34 -19.66 -6.22
C HIS A 179 -19.85 -19.97 -6.20
N THR A 180 -19.19 -19.81 -7.35
CA THR A 180 -17.73 -19.88 -7.43
C THR A 180 -17.10 -18.52 -7.17
N PRO A 181 -15.99 -18.44 -6.42
CA PRO A 181 -15.32 -17.17 -6.14
C PRO A 181 -14.67 -16.51 -7.37
N TYR A 182 -14.57 -17.22 -8.50
CA TYR A 182 -14.00 -16.70 -9.74
C TYR A 182 -15.05 -16.34 -10.80
N GLY A 183 -16.35 -16.48 -10.48
CA GLY A 183 -17.43 -16.43 -11.47
C GLY A 183 -17.46 -15.11 -12.25
N ARG A 184 -17.40 -13.99 -11.53
CA ARG A 184 -17.40 -12.65 -12.14
C ARG A 184 -16.19 -12.38 -13.02
N LYS A 185 -14.98 -12.77 -12.58
CA LYS A 185 -13.77 -12.59 -13.40
C LYS A 185 -13.86 -13.33 -14.72
N VAL A 186 -14.43 -14.54 -14.71
CA VAL A 186 -14.66 -15.31 -15.93
C VAL A 186 -15.70 -14.62 -16.81
N GLN A 187 -16.78 -14.08 -16.25
CA GLN A 187 -17.75 -13.30 -17.02
C GLN A 187 -17.14 -12.04 -17.65
N ASP A 188 -16.28 -11.32 -16.93
CA ASP A 188 -15.58 -10.12 -17.42
C ASP A 188 -14.59 -10.47 -18.57
N LEU A 189 -13.95 -11.64 -18.51
CA LEU A 189 -13.01 -12.10 -19.54
C LEU A 189 -13.69 -12.61 -20.81
N PHE A 190 -14.79 -13.36 -20.67
CA PHE A 190 -15.41 -14.07 -21.79
C PHE A 190 -16.69 -13.42 -22.33
N GLY A 191 -17.27 -12.45 -21.61
CA GLY A 191 -18.41 -11.66 -22.07
C GLY A 191 -19.70 -12.48 -22.19
N LYS A 192 -20.52 -12.47 -21.14
CA LYS A 192 -21.93 -12.91 -21.03
C LYS A 192 -22.33 -14.32 -21.50
N GLU A 193 -21.57 -15.03 -22.32
CA GLU A 193 -21.81 -16.45 -22.61
C GLU A 193 -20.75 -17.32 -21.92
N PRO A 194 -21.12 -18.01 -20.82
CA PRO A 194 -20.20 -18.90 -20.14
C PRO A 194 -19.91 -20.08 -21.06
N GLY A 195 -18.63 -20.26 -21.41
CA GLY A 195 -18.16 -21.51 -22.02
C GLY A 195 -18.34 -22.72 -21.08
N PHE A 196 -17.58 -23.79 -21.30
CA PHE A 196 -17.62 -25.04 -20.52
C PHE A 196 -17.14 -24.93 -19.06
N PHE A 197 -17.29 -23.79 -18.39
CA PHE A 197 -16.95 -23.61 -16.99
C PHE A 197 -18.08 -24.14 -16.12
N LEU A 198 -17.79 -25.20 -15.37
CA LEU A 198 -18.69 -25.77 -14.38
C LEU A 198 -18.83 -24.75 -13.23
N ALA A 199 -20.05 -24.23 -13.05
CA ALA A 199 -20.48 -23.26 -12.04
C ALA A 199 -20.03 -21.81 -12.27
N LEU A 200 -20.80 -21.07 -13.08
CA LEU A 200 -20.77 -19.60 -13.14
C LEU A 200 -22.14 -19.09 -12.70
N ASN A 201 -22.40 -19.08 -11.39
CA ASN A 201 -23.59 -18.40 -10.86
C ASN A 201 -23.28 -16.89 -10.76
N ASP A 202 -24.22 -16.06 -11.21
CA ASP A 202 -24.12 -14.60 -11.18
C ASP A 202 -23.87 -14.09 -9.75
N GLU A 203 -22.80 -13.31 -9.55
CA GLU A 203 -22.50 -12.66 -8.25
C GLU A 203 -23.55 -11.62 -7.83
N GLN A 204 -24.47 -11.24 -8.72
CA GLN A 204 -25.58 -10.34 -8.37
C GLN A 204 -26.63 -11.00 -7.49
N ASP A 205 -26.65 -12.34 -7.43
CA ASP A 205 -27.50 -13.06 -6.52
C ASP A 205 -26.73 -13.39 -5.24
N GLN A 206 -26.79 -12.46 -4.27
CA GLN A 206 -26.35 -12.72 -2.89
C GLN A 206 -27.44 -13.45 -2.10
N SER A 207 -28.36 -14.18 -2.74
CA SER A 207 -29.28 -15.07 -2.05
C SER A 207 -28.53 -16.28 -1.52
N PHE A 208 -27.86 -16.08 -0.41
CA PHE A 208 -27.49 -17.19 0.46
C PHE A 208 -28.79 -17.76 1.00
N LYS A 209 -28.96 -19.09 0.87
CA LYS A 209 -30.07 -19.79 1.52
C LYS A 209 -30.03 -19.46 3.00
N THR A 210 -30.99 -18.67 3.46
CA THR A 210 -31.15 -18.38 4.88
C THR A 210 -31.78 -19.62 5.48
N ILE A 211 -30.99 -20.39 6.21
CA ILE A 211 -31.45 -21.57 6.96
C ILE A 211 -32.07 -21.10 8.27
#